data_AF-A0A924F8I1-F1
#
_entry.id   AF-A0A924F8I1-F1
#
_cell.length_a   1.000
_cell.length_b   1.000
_cell.length_c   1.000
_cell.angle_alpha   90.00
_cell.angle_beta   90.00
_cell.angle_gamma   90.00
#
_symmetry.space_group_name_H-M   'P 1'
#
loop_
_entity.id
_entity.type
_entity.pdbx_description
1 polymer ?
#
loop_
_entity_poly.entity_id
_entity_poly.type
_entity_poly.pdbx_seq_one_letter_code
_entity_poly.pdbx_strand_id
1 'polypeptide(L)'
;MNTISKIHILCLICFLIIASCKKTEVVPLPEDTLSKVIAPVTKLVAMPTTDENELELSWTNPDDEALLKVSITYSPSNGGMQSTPNPIVVNAAKGSSQKISIMVPTITRYVFNVVAINKAGAVSTVTTVQATPYSASIPDLTPVFLKRADTLMSSLVKLYLDGKSRDIWTSNYPFKTGFWDGAAVIWGHGGAFSGYAAFKEASEAFPAYKNKVANLYDDRLLNGIDQFRNTANNKAEAYAVYPGSGDERYYDDNIWVGIDMADLYSLTKKQTYLSRSKLVWNFVLTGSDNKMGGGVYWKEFGNSKNTCSSANAAVLAAKLYLATNDPSYLKSAKDLYAWTKNTLQDPSDYLYWDNVVLSDNNNPNSSLVIAKDKYPYNAGQPMQAAALLYKITGDSQYLTDAQNIAKSAYKKWFIPFNSYTIGESFRILEPGHVWFQAIMFRGFIELYKVDGNKTYVKAYQKTMANAWLSSARNKTTGLINEDFRGGTTQTNFDILHQGACLEMISRLALLEYEGF
;
A
#
# COMPACT_ATOMS: atom_id res chain seq x y z
N MET A 1 -27.53 -37.97 -80.99
CA MET A 1 -26.77 -37.26 -82.04
C MET A 1 -26.40 -35.91 -81.44
N ASN A 2 -25.16 -35.73 -80.95
CA ASN A 2 -24.04 -35.10 -81.68
C ASN A 2 -24.44 -33.74 -82.29
N THR A 3 -23.79 -32.58 -82.13
CA THR A 3 -22.49 -32.18 -81.56
C THR A 3 -22.34 -30.67 -81.81
N ILE A 4 -21.87 -29.92 -80.80
CA ILE A 4 -20.70 -29.00 -80.85
C ILE A 4 -20.62 -27.78 -81.82
N SER A 5 -20.12 -26.67 -81.23
CA SER A 5 -19.23 -25.59 -81.76
C SER A 5 -19.85 -24.35 -82.41
N LYS A 6 -19.65 -23.14 -81.83
CA LYS A 6 -18.52 -22.17 -81.98
C LYS A 6 -18.75 -21.20 -83.15
N ILE A 7 -18.39 -19.92 -83.19
CA ILE A 7 -17.90 -18.85 -82.28
C ILE A 7 -17.70 -17.59 -83.21
N HIS A 8 -17.60 -16.35 -82.65
CA HIS A 8 -16.99 -15.09 -83.22
C HIS A 8 -17.81 -14.23 -84.23
N ILE A 9 -17.79 -12.87 -84.31
CA ILE A 9 -16.89 -11.72 -83.94
C ILE A 9 -17.75 -10.40 -83.92
N LEU A 10 -17.65 -9.50 -82.90
CA LEU A 10 -17.14 -8.09 -82.85
C LEU A 10 -17.44 -7.16 -84.08
N CYS A 11 -17.74 -5.84 -84.04
CA CYS A 11 -17.55 -4.72 -83.08
C CYS A 11 -18.17 -3.37 -83.62
N LEU A 12 -18.07 -2.29 -82.81
CA LEU A 12 -18.32 -0.81 -83.01
C LEU A 12 -19.76 -0.28 -82.78
N ILE A 13 -20.13 0.51 -81.75
CA ILE A 13 -19.65 1.74 -81.02
C ILE A 13 -20.22 3.08 -81.55
N CYS A 14 -21.10 3.73 -80.77
CA CYS A 14 -21.09 5.14 -80.26
C CYS A 14 -22.51 5.60 -79.84
N PHE A 15 -22.83 5.75 -78.54
CA PHE A 15 -22.97 7.01 -77.73
C PHE A 15 -24.02 8.01 -78.27
N LEU A 16 -24.99 8.59 -77.55
CA LEU A 16 -25.28 8.88 -76.13
C LEU A 16 -26.77 9.40 -76.13
N ILE A 17 -27.68 9.14 -75.17
CA ILE A 17 -28.19 10.10 -74.17
C ILE A 17 -29.34 9.47 -73.33
N ILE A 18 -29.03 9.29 -72.03
CA ILE A 18 -29.74 9.66 -70.79
C ILE A 18 -31.09 9.00 -70.36
N ALA A 19 -30.92 8.13 -69.35
CA ALA A 19 -31.63 7.98 -68.07
C ALA A 19 -33.14 7.65 -67.99
N SER A 20 -33.43 6.41 -67.60
CA SER A 20 -33.97 6.07 -66.27
C SER A 20 -34.02 4.55 -66.11
N CYS A 21 -33.06 3.96 -65.41
CA CYS A 21 -33.12 2.56 -65.00
C CYS A 21 -32.82 2.45 -63.50
N LYS A 22 -33.77 1.86 -62.78
CA LYS A 22 -33.71 1.51 -61.35
C LYS A 22 -32.42 0.72 -61.07
N LYS A 23 -31.67 1.18 -60.07
CA LYS A 23 -30.56 0.43 -59.47
C LYS A 23 -31.11 -0.87 -58.87
N THR A 24 -30.48 -1.98 -59.23
CA THR A 24 -30.57 -3.26 -58.54
C THR A 24 -30.20 -3.06 -57.07
N GLU A 25 -31.08 -3.49 -56.17
CA GLU A 25 -30.83 -3.50 -54.73
C GLU A 25 -29.65 -4.41 -54.40
N VAL A 26 -28.59 -3.83 -53.83
CA VAL A 26 -27.57 -4.58 -53.11
C VAL A 26 -28.20 -4.97 -51.78
N VAL A 27 -28.48 -6.26 -51.58
CA VAL A 27 -28.89 -6.78 -50.27
C VAL A 27 -27.68 -6.66 -49.32
N PRO A 28 -27.74 -5.83 -48.26
CA PRO A 28 -26.66 -5.76 -47.30
C PRO A 28 -26.65 -7.06 -46.50
N LEU A 29 -25.53 -7.78 -46.53
CA LEU A 29 -25.29 -8.82 -45.52
C LEU A 29 -25.12 -8.11 -44.16
N PRO A 30 -25.74 -8.59 -43.08
CA PRO A 30 -25.57 -7.96 -41.77
C PRO A 30 -24.09 -7.99 -41.38
N GLU A 31 -23.54 -6.83 -41.02
CA GLU A 31 -22.23 -6.76 -40.36
C GLU A 31 -22.31 -7.43 -38.99
N ASP A 32 -21.32 -8.25 -38.66
CA ASP A 32 -21.19 -8.86 -37.34
C ASP A 32 -20.81 -7.76 -36.33
N THR A 33 -21.82 -7.19 -35.66
CA THR A 33 -21.67 -6.06 -34.72
C THR A 33 -21.12 -6.48 -33.35
N LEU A 34 -20.56 -7.68 -33.22
CA LEU A 34 -20.03 -8.16 -31.94
C LEU A 34 -18.73 -7.43 -31.58
N SER A 35 -18.70 -6.81 -30.39
CA SER A 35 -17.52 -6.14 -29.83
C SER A 35 -16.32 -7.10 -29.78
N LYS A 36 -15.13 -6.62 -30.16
CA LYS A 36 -13.86 -7.36 -30.04
C LYS A 36 -13.13 -7.16 -28.72
N VAL A 37 -13.74 -6.44 -27.78
CA VAL A 37 -13.17 -6.13 -26.46
C VAL A 37 -14.20 -6.44 -25.38
N ILE A 38 -13.75 -6.98 -24.25
CA ILE A 38 -14.58 -7.21 -23.07
C ILE A 38 -13.80 -6.88 -21.79
N ALA A 39 -14.48 -6.25 -20.82
CA ALA A 39 -13.90 -5.93 -19.52
C ALA A 39 -13.66 -7.20 -18.67
N PRO A 40 -12.71 -7.20 -17.73
CA PRO A 40 -12.47 -8.33 -16.84
C PRO A 40 -13.56 -8.45 -15.75
N VAL A 41 -13.61 -9.61 -15.10
CA VAL A 41 -14.43 -9.79 -13.90
C VAL A 41 -13.92 -8.90 -12.76
N THR A 42 -14.83 -8.46 -11.89
CA THR A 42 -14.52 -7.63 -10.72
C THR A 42 -14.89 -8.35 -9.42
N LYS A 43 -14.42 -7.84 -8.27
CA LYS A 43 -14.69 -8.44 -6.94
C LYS A 43 -14.36 -9.94 -6.86
N LEU A 44 -13.32 -10.38 -7.57
CA LEU A 44 -12.87 -11.76 -7.53
C LEU A 44 -12.31 -12.09 -6.14
N VAL A 45 -12.88 -13.08 -5.48
CA VAL A 45 -12.48 -13.58 -4.16
C VAL A 45 -12.41 -15.10 -4.19
N ALA A 46 -11.44 -15.66 -3.49
CA ALA A 46 -11.30 -17.09 -3.25
C ALA A 46 -11.23 -17.35 -1.74
N MET A 47 -12.06 -18.25 -1.22
CA MET A 47 -12.09 -18.59 0.20
C MET A 47 -12.11 -20.10 0.42
N PRO A 48 -11.43 -20.62 1.46
CA PRO A 48 -11.60 -22.01 1.88
C PRO A 48 -13.04 -22.28 2.29
N THR A 49 -13.57 -23.45 1.92
CA THR A 49 -14.83 -23.94 2.47
C THR A 49 -14.55 -24.76 3.74
N THR A 50 -15.57 -25.40 4.29
CA THR A 50 -15.41 -26.37 5.39
C THR A 50 -14.91 -27.73 4.91
N ASP A 51 -14.93 -27.97 3.60
CA ASP A 51 -14.58 -29.26 3.00
C ASP A 51 -13.09 -29.27 2.64
N GLU A 52 -12.43 -30.40 2.88
CA GLU A 52 -11.01 -30.52 2.57
C GLU A 52 -10.75 -30.36 1.08
N ASN A 53 -9.65 -29.70 0.73
CA ASN A 53 -9.26 -29.49 -0.67
C ASN A 53 -10.28 -28.68 -1.48
N GLU A 54 -11.21 -27.97 -0.85
CA GLU A 54 -12.22 -27.18 -1.56
C GLU A 54 -12.04 -25.67 -1.33
N LEU A 55 -12.24 -24.90 -2.40
CA LEU A 55 -12.22 -23.44 -2.42
C LEU A 55 -13.48 -22.92 -3.10
N GLU A 56 -14.18 -21.96 -2.49
CA GLU A 56 -15.26 -21.21 -3.14
C GLU A 56 -14.67 -19.96 -3.81
N LEU A 57 -14.83 -19.88 -5.13
CA LEU A 57 -14.48 -18.72 -5.94
C LEU A 57 -15.75 -17.91 -6.18
N SER A 58 -15.70 -16.59 -6.00
CA SER A 58 -16.81 -15.67 -6.30
C SER A 58 -16.34 -14.42 -7.02
N TRP A 59 -17.17 -13.88 -7.91
CA TRP A 59 -16.85 -12.68 -8.70
C TRP A 59 -18.12 -11.99 -9.21
N THR A 60 -17.97 -10.78 -9.76
CA THR A 60 -19.00 -10.03 -10.47
C THR A 60 -18.64 -9.93 -11.96
N ASN A 61 -19.58 -10.33 -12.81
CA ASN A 61 -19.44 -10.30 -14.26
C ASN A 61 -19.42 -8.88 -14.83
N PRO A 62 -18.74 -8.65 -15.96
CA PRO A 62 -18.85 -7.39 -16.72
C PRO A 62 -20.30 -7.07 -17.07
N ASP A 63 -20.65 -5.80 -17.06
CA ASP A 63 -21.95 -5.33 -17.56
C ASP A 63 -21.90 -5.18 -19.09
N ASP A 64 -21.83 -6.31 -19.80
CA ASP A 64 -21.71 -6.40 -21.25
C ASP A 64 -22.76 -7.39 -21.82
N GLU A 65 -23.63 -6.92 -22.71
CA GLU A 65 -24.68 -7.72 -23.38
C GLU A 65 -24.13 -8.86 -24.25
N ALA A 66 -22.88 -8.73 -24.70
CA ALA A 66 -22.19 -9.75 -25.48
C ALA A 66 -21.48 -10.78 -24.59
N LEU A 67 -21.46 -10.64 -23.26
CA LEU A 67 -20.88 -11.63 -22.36
C LEU A 67 -21.53 -13.00 -22.59
N LEU A 68 -20.69 -14.03 -22.67
CA LEU A 68 -21.13 -15.40 -22.89
C LEU A 68 -20.66 -16.31 -21.77
N LYS A 69 -19.37 -16.29 -21.44
CA LYS A 69 -18.76 -17.23 -20.50
C LYS A 69 -17.72 -16.56 -19.62
N VAL A 70 -17.42 -17.21 -18.50
CA VAL A 70 -16.23 -16.96 -17.68
C VAL A 70 -15.38 -18.23 -17.66
N SER A 71 -14.07 -18.07 -17.85
CA SER A 71 -13.10 -19.16 -17.86
C SER A 71 -12.15 -19.01 -16.68
N ILE A 72 -11.96 -20.10 -15.94
CA ILE A 72 -11.16 -20.17 -14.71
C ILE A 72 -10.07 -21.21 -14.92
N THR A 73 -8.84 -20.84 -14.62
CA THR A 73 -7.70 -21.78 -14.53
C THR A 73 -7.06 -21.65 -13.16
N TYR A 74 -6.44 -22.71 -12.67
CA TYR A 74 -5.71 -22.66 -11.41
C TYR A 74 -4.39 -23.42 -11.46
N SER A 75 -3.44 -23.04 -10.60
CA SER A 75 -2.13 -23.71 -10.45
C SER A 75 -1.60 -23.58 -9.03
N PRO A 76 -0.88 -24.58 -8.50
CA PRO A 76 -0.13 -24.42 -7.25
C PRO A 76 0.88 -23.28 -7.32
N SER A 77 0.98 -22.47 -6.27
CA SER A 77 1.88 -21.31 -6.23
C SER A 77 3.36 -21.70 -6.08
N ASN A 78 3.65 -22.93 -5.65
CA ASN A 78 5.00 -23.46 -5.48
C ASN A 78 5.64 -23.97 -6.78
N GLY A 79 4.94 -23.88 -7.93
CA GLY A 79 5.46 -24.32 -9.23
C GLY A 79 5.56 -25.84 -9.41
N GLY A 80 5.04 -26.64 -8.47
CA GLY A 80 5.12 -28.10 -8.51
C GLY A 80 4.18 -28.78 -9.52
N MET A 81 3.26 -28.04 -10.13
CA MET A 81 2.29 -28.56 -11.11
C MET A 81 1.98 -27.47 -12.15
N GLN A 82 1.84 -27.84 -13.43
CA GLN A 82 1.36 -26.92 -14.46
C GLN A 82 -0.10 -26.51 -14.18
N SER A 83 -0.51 -25.35 -14.73
CA SER A 83 -1.90 -24.90 -14.66
C SER A 83 -2.86 -25.99 -15.13
N THR A 84 -4.05 -26.02 -14.56
CA THR A 84 -5.11 -26.98 -14.89
C THR A 84 -5.19 -27.19 -16.39
N PRO A 85 -5.04 -28.44 -16.88
CA PRO A 85 -4.95 -28.69 -18.32
C PRO A 85 -6.22 -28.28 -19.06
N ASN A 86 -7.37 -28.24 -18.38
CA ASN A 86 -8.64 -27.75 -18.92
C ASN A 86 -9.19 -26.61 -18.04
N PRO A 87 -9.49 -25.43 -18.60
CA PRO A 87 -10.17 -24.36 -17.87
C PRO A 87 -11.59 -24.79 -17.48
N ILE A 88 -12.01 -24.39 -16.29
CA ILE A 88 -13.42 -24.48 -15.88
C ILE A 88 -14.15 -23.32 -16.56
N VAL A 89 -15.11 -23.64 -17.41
CA VAL A 89 -15.87 -22.63 -18.16
C VAL A 89 -17.33 -22.64 -17.72
N VAL A 90 -17.82 -21.49 -17.27
CA VAL A 90 -19.19 -21.30 -16.81
C VAL A 90 -19.93 -20.28 -17.67
N ASN A 91 -21.24 -20.50 -17.88
CA ASN A 91 -22.08 -19.51 -18.56
C ASN A 91 -22.25 -18.29 -17.67
N ALA A 92 -22.25 -17.10 -18.28
CA ALA A 92 -22.21 -15.83 -17.56
C ALA A 92 -23.30 -14.88 -18.05
N ALA A 93 -24.00 -14.24 -17.11
CA ALA A 93 -24.95 -13.17 -17.38
C ALA A 93 -24.31 -11.82 -17.03
N LYS A 94 -24.65 -10.77 -17.79
CA LYS A 94 -24.07 -9.44 -17.59
C LYS A 94 -24.35 -8.91 -16.17
N GLY A 95 -23.36 -8.28 -15.57
CA GLY A 95 -23.47 -7.64 -14.24
C GLY A 95 -23.79 -8.56 -13.05
N SER A 96 -23.99 -9.87 -13.27
CA SER A 96 -24.39 -10.79 -12.20
C SER A 96 -23.19 -11.18 -11.32
N SER A 97 -23.43 -11.34 -10.02
CA SER A 97 -22.50 -12.04 -9.13
C SER A 97 -22.63 -13.56 -9.32
N GLN A 98 -21.50 -14.25 -9.45
CA GLN A 98 -21.43 -15.70 -9.58
C GLN A 98 -20.44 -16.28 -8.57
N LYS A 99 -20.63 -17.57 -8.28
CA LYS A 99 -19.72 -18.34 -7.44
C LYS A 99 -19.65 -19.80 -7.87
N ILE A 100 -18.54 -20.46 -7.56
CA ILE A 100 -18.30 -21.89 -7.84
C ILE A 100 -17.37 -22.48 -6.78
N SER A 101 -17.64 -23.71 -6.36
CA SER A 101 -16.69 -24.49 -5.56
C SER A 101 -15.74 -25.27 -6.45
N ILE A 102 -14.45 -25.25 -6.13
CA ILE A 102 -13.38 -25.91 -6.88
C ILE A 102 -12.62 -26.84 -5.94
N MET A 103 -12.64 -28.13 -6.27
CA MET A 103 -11.78 -29.13 -5.64
C MET A 103 -10.37 -29.05 -6.21
N VAL A 104 -9.38 -28.86 -5.37
CA VAL A 104 -7.96 -28.79 -5.74
C VAL A 104 -7.22 -30.06 -5.31
N PRO A 105 -6.19 -30.49 -6.05
CA PRO A 105 -5.63 -31.84 -5.86
C PRO A 105 -4.80 -32.02 -4.58
N THR A 106 -4.31 -30.93 -4.00
CA THR A 106 -3.42 -30.96 -2.82
C THR A 106 -3.66 -29.76 -1.91
N ILE A 107 -3.33 -29.90 -0.62
CA ILE A 107 -3.39 -28.81 0.38
C ILE A 107 -2.17 -27.91 0.19
N THR A 108 -2.26 -27.02 -0.79
CA THR A 108 -1.26 -26.00 -1.03
C THR A 108 -1.95 -24.71 -1.46
N ARG A 109 -1.18 -23.65 -1.58
CA ARG A 109 -1.69 -22.38 -2.05
C ARG A 109 -1.85 -22.44 -3.58
N TYR A 110 -2.99 -22.00 -4.09
CA TYR A 110 -3.31 -21.94 -5.51
C TYR A 110 -3.45 -20.52 -5.99
N VAL A 111 -3.08 -20.30 -7.25
CA VAL A 111 -3.32 -19.10 -8.03
C VAL A 111 -4.47 -19.39 -8.98
N PHE A 112 -5.54 -18.59 -8.92
CA PHE A 112 -6.69 -18.66 -9.81
C PHE A 112 -6.64 -17.50 -10.78
N ASN A 113 -6.75 -17.80 -12.07
CA ASN A 113 -6.79 -16.82 -13.15
C ASN A 113 -8.17 -16.90 -13.82
N VAL A 114 -8.88 -15.77 -13.83
CA VAL A 114 -10.26 -15.67 -14.32
C VAL A 114 -10.33 -14.65 -15.45
N VAL A 115 -10.96 -15.03 -16.56
CA VAL A 115 -11.19 -14.18 -17.74
C VAL A 115 -12.65 -14.24 -18.17
N ALA A 116 -13.18 -13.12 -18.67
CA ALA A 116 -14.49 -13.05 -19.31
C ALA A 116 -14.35 -13.28 -20.82
N ILE A 117 -15.32 -13.99 -21.41
CA ILE A 117 -15.35 -14.34 -22.84
C ILE A 117 -16.70 -13.91 -23.41
N ASN A 118 -16.68 -13.12 -24.48
CA ASN A 118 -17.88 -12.64 -25.15
C ASN A 118 -18.30 -13.55 -26.34
N LYS A 119 -19.45 -13.25 -26.95
CA LYS A 119 -20.02 -13.98 -28.10
C LYS A 119 -19.12 -13.95 -29.35
N ALA A 120 -18.21 -12.97 -29.46
CA ALA A 120 -17.22 -12.87 -30.53
C ALA A 120 -15.95 -13.71 -30.27
N GLY A 121 -15.83 -14.32 -29.09
CA GLY A 121 -14.61 -15.01 -28.65
C GLY A 121 -13.52 -14.10 -28.12
N ALA A 122 -13.78 -12.80 -27.92
CA ALA A 122 -12.82 -11.90 -27.28
C ALA A 122 -12.66 -12.25 -25.79
N VAL A 123 -11.42 -12.20 -25.31
CA VAL A 123 -11.04 -12.55 -23.93
C VAL A 123 -10.57 -11.30 -23.21
N SER A 124 -11.03 -11.09 -21.98
CA SER A 124 -10.59 -9.96 -21.15
C SER A 124 -9.13 -10.08 -20.71
N THR A 125 -8.60 -9.01 -20.11
CA THR A 125 -7.42 -9.15 -19.25
C THR A 125 -7.70 -10.13 -18.09
N VAL A 126 -6.65 -10.77 -17.58
CA VAL A 126 -6.77 -11.74 -16.48
C VAL A 126 -6.99 -11.03 -15.15
N THR A 127 -7.93 -11.53 -14.35
CA THR A 127 -8.04 -11.20 -12.92
C THR A 127 -7.53 -12.38 -12.11
N THR A 128 -6.61 -12.13 -11.18
CA THR A 128 -5.95 -13.18 -10.40
C THR A 128 -6.31 -13.08 -8.92
N VAL A 129 -6.54 -14.21 -8.27
CA VAL A 129 -6.66 -14.33 -6.81
C VAL A 129 -5.91 -15.56 -6.33
N GLN A 130 -5.52 -15.59 -5.07
CA GLN A 130 -4.85 -16.75 -4.48
C GLN A 130 -5.58 -17.20 -3.23
N ALA A 131 -5.65 -18.51 -3.01
CA ALA A 131 -6.20 -19.09 -1.80
C ALA A 131 -5.62 -20.48 -1.53
N THR A 132 -5.77 -20.92 -0.29
CA THR A 132 -5.37 -22.25 0.19
C THR A 132 -6.64 -22.95 0.68
N PRO A 133 -6.93 -24.20 0.24
CA PRO A 133 -8.08 -24.93 0.73
C PRO A 133 -7.97 -25.26 2.22
N TYR A 134 -9.10 -25.53 2.86
CA TYR A 134 -9.13 -26.05 4.22
C TYR A 134 -8.52 -27.47 4.30
N SER A 135 -7.95 -27.81 5.46
CA SER A 135 -7.55 -29.17 5.83
C SER A 135 -7.65 -29.35 7.35
N ALA A 136 -8.05 -30.55 7.79
CA ALA A 136 -8.07 -30.90 9.22
C ALA A 136 -6.67 -31.27 9.77
N SER A 137 -5.65 -31.44 8.91
CA SER A 137 -4.31 -31.94 9.25
C SER A 137 -3.18 -30.97 8.86
N ILE A 138 -3.42 -29.67 9.05
CA ILE A 138 -2.61 -28.54 8.57
C ILE A 138 -1.10 -28.63 8.91
N PRO A 139 -0.19 -28.57 7.91
CA PRO A 139 1.10 -27.90 8.09
C PRO A 139 0.84 -26.39 8.15
N ASP A 140 1.19 -25.73 9.25
CA ASP A 140 0.86 -24.33 9.54
C ASP A 140 1.37 -23.34 8.46
N LEU A 141 0.48 -22.98 7.52
CA LEU A 141 0.73 -22.06 6.40
C LEU A 141 0.64 -20.57 6.78
N THR A 142 0.50 -20.26 8.07
CA THR A 142 0.57 -18.88 8.55
C THR A 142 1.94 -18.29 8.19
N PRO A 143 2.01 -17.13 7.53
CA PRO A 143 3.26 -16.47 7.18
C PRO A 143 4.18 -16.39 8.40
N VAL A 144 5.46 -16.68 8.20
CA VAL A 144 6.40 -16.69 9.31
C VAL A 144 6.47 -15.31 9.94
N PHE A 145 6.42 -14.25 9.15
CA PHE A 145 6.39 -12.89 9.70
C PHE A 145 5.09 -12.57 10.45
N LEU A 146 3.95 -13.22 10.17
CA LEU A 146 2.73 -12.98 10.94
C LEU A 146 2.88 -13.52 12.38
N LYS A 147 3.46 -14.71 12.54
CA LYS A 147 3.79 -15.27 13.86
C LYS A 147 4.77 -14.40 14.63
N ARG A 148 5.75 -13.82 13.91
CA ARG A 148 6.73 -12.88 14.47
C ARG A 148 6.08 -11.57 14.90
N ALA A 149 5.19 -11.01 14.07
CA ALA A 149 4.42 -9.82 14.39
C ALA A 149 3.58 -10.04 15.66
N ASP A 150 2.86 -11.16 15.74
CA ASP A 150 2.04 -11.49 16.90
C ASP A 150 2.87 -11.63 18.19
N THR A 151 4.03 -12.28 18.09
CA THR A 151 4.96 -12.41 19.20
C THR A 151 5.46 -11.03 19.65
N LEU A 152 5.89 -10.17 18.71
CA LEU A 152 6.39 -8.84 19.02
C LEU A 152 5.29 -7.96 19.61
N MET A 153 4.09 -7.92 19.01
CA MET A 153 2.95 -7.15 19.51
C MET A 153 2.58 -7.56 20.94
N SER A 154 2.56 -8.87 21.22
CA SER A 154 2.32 -9.38 22.57
C SER A 154 3.38 -8.90 23.57
N SER A 155 4.66 -8.88 23.16
CA SER A 155 5.74 -8.29 23.96
C SER A 155 5.57 -6.78 24.17
N LEU A 156 5.20 -6.02 23.12
CA LEU A 156 5.03 -4.57 23.24
C LEU A 156 3.92 -4.24 24.24
N VAL A 157 2.76 -4.89 24.12
CA VAL A 157 1.64 -4.69 25.04
C VAL A 157 2.05 -5.01 26.48
N LYS A 158 2.68 -6.17 26.69
CA LYS A 158 3.13 -6.59 28.03
C LYS A 158 4.14 -5.63 28.66
N LEU A 159 5.10 -5.13 27.88
CA LEU A 159 6.23 -4.38 28.41
C LEU A 159 5.94 -2.87 28.52
N TYR A 160 5.16 -2.32 27.59
CA TYR A 160 4.95 -0.87 27.43
C TYR A 160 3.53 -0.40 27.77
N LEU A 161 2.54 -1.30 27.89
CA LEU A 161 1.13 -0.90 28.04
C LEU A 161 0.47 -1.52 29.28
N ASP A 162 0.65 -2.81 29.51
CA ASP A 162 0.00 -3.51 30.61
C ASP A 162 0.48 -3.01 31.98
N GLY A 163 -0.49 -2.76 32.85
CA GLY A 163 -0.28 -2.25 34.21
C GLY A 163 0.18 -0.79 34.28
N LYS A 164 0.10 -0.02 33.18
CA LYS A 164 0.43 1.41 33.17
C LYS A 164 -0.79 2.26 33.54
N SER A 165 -0.56 3.33 34.31
CA SER A 165 -1.63 4.15 34.93
C SER A 165 -2.59 4.81 33.93
N ARG A 166 -2.11 5.10 32.71
CA ARG A 166 -2.85 5.83 31.68
C ARG A 166 -3.41 4.95 30.56
N ASP A 167 -3.07 3.65 30.58
CA ASP A 167 -3.36 2.70 29.50
C ASP A 167 -2.94 3.20 28.09
N ILE A 168 -1.79 3.88 28.05
CA ILE A 168 -1.13 4.36 26.83
C ILE A 168 0.34 3.94 26.84
N TRP A 169 0.98 3.88 25.67
CA TRP A 169 2.33 3.36 25.56
C TRP A 169 3.36 4.16 26.37
N THR A 170 4.13 3.51 27.22
CA THR A 170 5.32 4.16 27.79
C THR A 170 6.39 4.36 26.71
N SER A 171 7.26 5.35 26.87
CA SER A 171 8.32 5.64 25.89
C SER A 171 9.36 4.53 25.82
N ASN A 172 9.76 3.97 26.95
CA ASN A 172 10.97 3.16 27.06
C ASN A 172 10.74 1.83 27.79
N TYR A 173 11.49 0.81 27.38
CA TYR A 173 11.74 -0.41 28.14
C TYR A 173 13.26 -0.58 28.39
N PRO A 174 13.71 -0.90 29.62
CA PRO A 174 12.95 -0.96 30.86
C PRO A 174 12.22 0.35 31.16
N PHE A 175 11.08 0.25 31.85
CA PHE A 175 10.22 1.40 32.14
C PHE A 175 11.00 2.49 32.87
N LYS A 176 10.84 3.73 32.41
CA LYS A 176 11.36 4.93 33.07
C LYS A 176 10.19 5.86 33.36
N THR A 177 10.14 6.35 34.60
CA THR A 177 9.23 7.43 34.97
C THR A 177 9.65 8.75 34.31
N GLY A 178 8.75 9.73 34.27
CA GLY A 178 8.97 11.03 33.63
C GLY A 178 7.67 11.81 33.45
N PHE A 179 7.68 12.77 32.53
CA PHE A 179 6.47 13.49 32.13
C PHE A 179 5.35 12.50 31.76
N TRP A 180 4.13 12.80 32.20
CA TRP A 180 2.94 12.00 31.92
C TRP A 180 3.10 10.51 32.28
N ASP A 181 3.69 10.20 33.44
CA ASP A 181 3.94 8.84 33.93
C ASP A 181 4.82 7.98 33.00
N GLY A 182 5.74 8.64 32.27
CA GLY A 182 6.65 7.98 31.33
C GLY A 182 6.00 7.66 29.98
N ALA A 183 4.83 8.24 29.68
CA ALA A 183 4.18 8.12 28.38
C ALA A 183 5.13 8.53 27.24
N ALA A 184 5.02 7.82 26.12
CA ALA A 184 5.60 8.28 24.87
C ALA A 184 4.86 9.54 24.40
N VAL A 185 5.58 10.41 23.71
CA VAL A 185 4.94 11.48 22.95
C VAL A 185 4.12 10.91 21.81
N ILE A 186 3.22 11.70 21.22
CA ILE A 186 2.37 11.25 20.11
C ILE A 186 3.16 10.64 18.95
N TRP A 187 4.37 11.11 18.67
CA TRP A 187 5.22 10.49 17.65
C TRP A 187 5.52 9.01 17.95
N GLY A 188 5.91 8.71 19.20
CA GLY A 188 6.15 7.33 19.66
C GLY A 188 4.89 6.49 19.70
N HIS A 189 3.75 7.07 20.10
CA HIS A 189 2.44 6.42 19.98
C HIS A 189 2.05 6.14 18.54
N GLY A 190 2.27 7.10 17.65
CA GLY A 190 2.04 6.96 16.22
C GLY A 190 2.85 5.81 15.65
N GLY A 191 4.13 5.68 16.02
CA GLY A 191 4.96 4.54 15.63
C GLY A 191 4.39 3.18 16.08
N ALA A 192 3.90 3.08 17.31
CA ALA A 192 3.24 1.86 17.79
C ALA A 192 1.89 1.61 17.11
N PHE A 193 1.12 2.67 16.86
CA PHE A 193 -0.17 2.63 16.18
C PHE A 193 -0.03 2.20 14.71
N SER A 194 1.02 2.67 14.02
CA SER A 194 1.41 2.19 12.69
C SER A 194 1.71 0.70 12.69
N GLY A 195 2.46 0.21 13.69
CA GLY A 195 2.74 -1.21 13.88
C GLY A 195 1.45 -2.03 14.07
N TYR A 196 0.54 -1.55 14.91
CA TYR A 196 -0.79 -2.14 15.07
C TYR A 196 -1.61 -2.14 13.78
N ALA A 197 -1.67 -1.02 13.06
CA ALA A 197 -2.46 -0.91 11.84
C ALA A 197 -1.98 -1.90 10.76
N ALA A 198 -0.66 -2.01 10.59
CA ALA A 198 -0.07 -3.00 9.70
C ALA A 198 -0.30 -4.44 10.18
N PHE A 199 -0.22 -4.70 11.49
CA PHE A 199 -0.48 -6.03 12.05
C PHE A 199 -1.95 -6.45 11.87
N LYS A 200 -2.88 -5.52 12.05
CA LYS A 200 -4.30 -5.72 11.78
C LYS A 200 -4.53 -6.10 10.31
N GLU A 201 -3.97 -5.32 9.38
CA GLU A 201 -4.06 -5.61 7.95
C GLU A 201 -3.56 -7.01 7.61
N ALA A 202 -2.36 -7.37 8.10
CA ALA A 202 -1.78 -8.70 7.88
C ALA A 202 -2.58 -9.85 8.53
N SER A 203 -3.37 -9.55 9.56
CA SER A 203 -4.17 -10.54 10.28
C SER A 203 -5.54 -10.81 9.64
N GLU A 204 -6.04 -9.95 8.75
CA GLU A 204 -7.40 -10.05 8.22
C GLU A 204 -7.70 -11.36 7.48
N ALA A 205 -6.68 -11.93 6.82
CA ALA A 205 -6.78 -13.21 6.11
C ALA A 205 -6.77 -14.44 7.04
N PHE A 206 -6.52 -14.26 8.34
CA PHE A 206 -6.32 -15.36 9.29
C PHE A 206 -7.31 -15.23 10.47
N PRO A 207 -8.42 -15.99 10.48
CA PRO A 207 -9.53 -15.77 11.43
C PRO A 207 -9.11 -15.71 12.91
N ALA A 208 -8.18 -16.58 13.34
CA ALA A 208 -7.68 -16.58 14.72
C ALA A 208 -6.95 -15.27 15.08
N TYR A 209 -6.07 -14.79 14.19
CA TYR A 209 -5.34 -13.53 14.40
C TYR A 209 -6.27 -12.32 14.27
N LYS A 210 -7.15 -12.31 13.27
CA LYS A 210 -8.18 -11.26 13.11
C LYS A 210 -9.01 -11.09 14.38
N ASN A 211 -9.54 -12.18 14.92
CA ASN A 211 -10.34 -12.15 16.15
C ASN A 211 -9.50 -11.71 17.36
N LYS A 212 -8.26 -12.18 17.47
CA LYS A 212 -7.34 -11.76 18.55
C LYS A 212 -7.07 -10.25 18.48
N VAL A 213 -6.73 -9.72 17.31
CA VAL A 213 -6.44 -8.29 17.12
C VAL A 213 -7.67 -7.44 17.43
N ALA A 214 -8.83 -7.83 16.89
CA ALA A 214 -10.09 -7.11 17.13
C ALA A 214 -10.44 -7.04 18.63
N ASN A 215 -10.31 -8.16 19.35
CA ASN A 215 -10.72 -8.24 20.75
C ASN A 215 -9.72 -7.60 21.72
N LEU A 216 -8.42 -7.66 21.43
CA LEU A 216 -7.39 -7.19 22.36
C LEU A 216 -6.93 -5.76 22.09
N TYR A 217 -6.99 -5.29 20.84
CA TYR A 217 -6.24 -4.10 20.42
C TYR A 217 -7.11 -3.00 19.80
N ASP A 218 -8.10 -3.31 18.96
CA ASP A 218 -8.83 -2.30 18.16
C ASP A 218 -9.30 -1.09 18.98
N ASP A 219 -10.11 -1.34 20.01
CA ASP A 219 -10.70 -0.27 20.81
C ASP A 219 -9.70 0.32 21.80
N ARG A 220 -8.86 -0.52 22.43
CA ARG A 220 -7.86 -0.07 23.42
C ARG A 220 -6.88 0.91 22.80
N LEU A 221 -6.34 0.59 21.63
CA LEU A 221 -5.33 1.42 20.96
C LEU A 221 -5.93 2.66 20.32
N LEU A 222 -7.16 2.57 19.78
CA LEU A 222 -7.88 3.74 19.29
C LEU A 222 -8.20 4.71 20.43
N ASN A 223 -8.72 4.21 21.56
CA ASN A 223 -9.00 5.03 22.73
C ASN A 223 -7.72 5.64 23.30
N GLY A 224 -6.62 4.88 23.36
CA GLY A 224 -5.33 5.35 23.83
C GLY A 224 -4.77 6.51 23.01
N ILE A 225 -4.74 6.38 21.68
CA ILE A 225 -4.24 7.48 20.82
C ILE A 225 -5.18 8.69 20.82
N ASP A 226 -6.50 8.48 20.95
CA ASP A 226 -7.49 9.55 21.02
C ASP A 226 -7.36 10.42 22.29
N GLN A 227 -6.64 9.97 23.33
CA GLN A 227 -6.32 10.79 24.51
C GLN A 227 -5.44 12.01 24.19
N PHE A 228 -4.70 11.97 23.08
CA PHE A 228 -3.78 13.04 22.68
C PHE A 228 -4.49 14.15 21.90
N ARG A 229 -5.77 13.99 21.59
CA ARG A 229 -6.54 15.02 20.88
C ARG A 229 -6.84 16.19 21.82
N ASN A 230 -6.55 17.39 21.34
CA ASN A 230 -6.93 18.62 22.02
C ASN A 230 -7.40 19.70 21.03
N THR A 231 -8.13 20.68 21.56
CA THR A 231 -8.58 21.90 20.87
C THR A 231 -7.85 23.11 21.47
N ALA A 232 -6.52 23.14 21.38
CA ALA A 232 -5.70 24.19 21.97
C ALA A 232 -6.26 25.60 21.62
N ASN A 233 -6.69 26.36 22.63
CA ASN A 233 -7.25 27.71 22.49
C ASN A 233 -8.43 27.82 21.49
N ASN A 234 -9.36 26.85 21.47
CA ASN A 234 -10.50 26.80 20.53
C ASN A 234 -10.10 26.76 19.04
N LYS A 235 -8.87 26.34 18.73
CA LYS A 235 -8.40 26.10 17.35
C LYS A 235 -8.86 24.73 16.86
N ALA A 236 -8.51 24.41 15.61
CA ALA A 236 -8.74 23.09 15.03
C ALA A 236 -8.27 21.98 15.99
N GLU A 237 -9.13 20.97 16.16
CA GLU A 237 -8.78 19.77 16.93
C GLU A 237 -7.63 19.04 16.24
N ALA A 238 -6.64 18.61 17.01
CA ALA A 238 -5.46 17.91 16.53
C ALA A 238 -4.85 17.08 17.66
N TYR A 239 -3.95 16.16 17.30
CA TYR A 239 -3.14 15.41 18.27
C TYR A 239 -1.97 16.28 18.74
N ALA A 240 -1.79 16.40 20.05
CA ALA A 240 -0.66 17.10 20.67
C ALA A 240 0.43 16.14 21.10
N VAL A 241 1.60 16.68 21.45
CA VAL A 241 2.77 15.89 21.90
C VAL A 241 2.43 15.02 23.10
N TYR A 242 1.59 15.52 24.00
CA TYR A 242 1.10 14.84 25.21
C TYR A 242 -0.41 15.09 25.38
N PRO A 243 -1.11 14.33 26.25
CA PRO A 243 -2.57 14.43 26.41
C PRO A 243 -3.01 15.62 27.29
N GLY A 244 -2.28 16.74 27.27
CA GLY A 244 -2.65 18.00 27.89
C GLY A 244 -3.24 19.00 26.90
N SER A 245 -4.13 19.87 27.39
CA SER A 245 -4.86 20.84 26.56
C SER A 245 -4.00 21.98 26.00
N GLY A 246 -2.83 22.23 26.58
CA GLY A 246 -1.87 23.26 26.16
C GLY A 246 -0.57 22.71 25.57
N ASP A 247 -0.47 21.40 25.38
CA ASP A 247 0.74 20.78 24.85
C ASP A 247 0.99 21.16 23.39
N GLU A 248 2.27 21.20 23.02
CA GLU A 248 2.70 21.56 21.67
C GLU A 248 2.12 20.62 20.62
N ARG A 249 1.99 21.11 19.38
CA ARG A 249 1.45 20.36 18.26
C ARG A 249 2.34 20.50 17.04
N TYR A 250 2.58 19.38 16.38
CA TYR A 250 3.39 19.30 15.18
C TYR A 250 2.55 18.72 14.04
N TYR A 251 2.70 19.27 12.84
CA TYR A 251 1.92 18.87 11.69
C TYR A 251 2.33 17.48 11.20
N ASP A 252 3.63 17.16 11.18
CA ASP A 252 4.14 15.83 10.83
C ASP A 252 3.62 14.75 11.79
N ASP A 253 3.70 14.98 13.11
CA ASP A 253 3.13 14.09 14.13
C ASP A 253 1.67 13.72 13.85
N ASN A 254 0.86 14.73 13.51
CA ASN A 254 -0.54 14.54 13.16
C ASN A 254 -0.71 13.74 11.87
N ILE A 255 0.07 14.05 10.83
CA ILE A 255 -0.06 13.40 9.53
C ILE A 255 0.23 11.90 9.62
N TRP A 256 1.20 11.47 10.44
CA TRP A 256 1.48 10.04 10.65
C TRP A 256 0.23 9.30 11.14
N VAL A 257 -0.44 9.86 12.15
CA VAL A 257 -1.71 9.32 12.67
C VAL A 257 -2.79 9.36 11.59
N GLY A 258 -2.92 10.46 10.85
CA GLY A 258 -3.91 10.60 9.79
C GLY A 258 -3.76 9.57 8.66
N ILE A 259 -2.53 9.23 8.29
CA ILE A 259 -2.22 8.19 7.29
C ILE A 259 -2.69 6.83 7.78
N ASP A 260 -2.34 6.45 9.01
CA ASP A 260 -2.72 5.15 9.56
C ASP A 260 -4.25 5.05 9.73
N MET A 261 -4.92 6.15 10.11
CA MET A 261 -6.38 6.23 10.15
C MET A 261 -7.02 6.07 8.75
N ALA A 262 -6.42 6.63 7.71
CA ALA A 262 -6.89 6.43 6.33
C ALA A 262 -6.73 4.96 5.88
N ASP A 263 -5.64 4.32 6.27
CA ASP A 263 -5.37 2.91 5.98
C ASP A 263 -6.35 2.00 6.74
N LEU A 264 -6.58 2.25 8.03
CA LEU A 264 -7.58 1.53 8.83
C LEU A 264 -9.00 1.73 8.30
N TYR A 265 -9.36 2.93 7.84
CA TYR A 265 -10.63 3.13 7.14
C TYR A 265 -10.70 2.33 5.85
N SER A 266 -9.64 2.35 5.04
CA SER A 266 -9.60 1.61 3.78
C SER A 266 -9.81 0.11 4.00
N LEU A 267 -9.23 -0.44 5.09
CA LEU A 267 -9.35 -1.83 5.52
C LEU A 267 -10.75 -2.17 6.06
N THR A 268 -11.27 -1.36 7.00
CA THR A 268 -12.44 -1.75 7.82
C THR A 268 -13.75 -1.08 7.42
N LYS A 269 -13.67 0.02 6.66
CA LYS A 269 -14.79 0.94 6.36
C LYS A 269 -15.47 1.55 7.59
N LYS A 270 -14.90 1.43 8.80
CA LYS A 270 -15.41 2.07 10.02
C LYS A 270 -15.24 3.59 9.92
N GLN A 271 -16.36 4.32 9.92
CA GLN A 271 -16.39 5.78 9.73
C GLN A 271 -15.57 6.54 10.78
N THR A 272 -15.46 5.99 11.99
CA THR A 272 -14.61 6.52 13.06
C THR A 272 -13.22 6.86 12.53
N TYR A 273 -12.53 5.93 11.85
CA TYR A 273 -11.18 6.16 11.32
C TYR A 273 -11.13 7.24 10.25
N LEU A 274 -12.10 7.26 9.31
CA LEU A 274 -12.17 8.32 8.29
C LEU A 274 -12.33 9.71 8.93
N SER A 275 -13.18 9.82 9.95
CA SER A 275 -13.36 11.09 10.67
C SER A 275 -12.08 11.56 11.35
N ARG A 276 -11.24 10.65 11.90
CA ARG A 276 -9.94 11.03 12.50
C ARG A 276 -8.94 11.44 11.43
N SER A 277 -8.92 10.74 10.30
CA SER A 277 -8.08 11.11 9.16
C SER A 277 -8.46 12.50 8.60
N LYS A 278 -9.76 12.80 8.48
CA LYS A 278 -10.25 14.13 8.07
C LYS A 278 -9.99 15.22 9.10
N LEU A 279 -10.07 14.91 10.39
CA LEU A 279 -9.68 15.82 11.48
C LEU A 279 -8.22 16.23 11.32
N VAL A 280 -7.32 15.26 11.14
CA VAL A 280 -5.90 15.53 10.86
C VAL A 280 -5.73 16.38 9.61
N TRP A 281 -6.41 16.04 8.52
CA TRP A 281 -6.32 16.82 7.29
C TRP A 281 -6.74 18.29 7.48
N ASN A 282 -7.83 18.54 8.20
CA ASN A 282 -8.28 19.89 8.51
C ASN A 282 -7.24 20.67 9.31
N PHE A 283 -6.55 20.01 10.25
CA PHE A 283 -5.43 20.63 10.96
C PHE A 283 -4.25 20.94 10.02
N VAL A 284 -3.86 20.01 9.15
CA VAL A 284 -2.79 20.20 8.16
C VAL A 284 -3.02 21.40 7.26
N LEU A 285 -4.27 21.65 6.83
CA LEU A 285 -4.62 22.83 6.03
C LEU A 285 -4.31 24.15 6.76
N THR A 286 -4.35 24.18 8.10
CA THR A 286 -3.97 25.38 8.87
C THR A 286 -2.46 25.63 8.88
N GLY A 287 -1.66 24.59 8.58
CA GLY A 287 -0.20 24.66 8.49
C GLY A 287 0.33 24.94 7.10
N SER A 288 -0.54 25.26 6.13
CA SER A 288 -0.16 25.54 4.75
C SER A 288 -0.52 26.98 4.38
N ASP A 289 0.43 27.67 3.77
CA ASP A 289 0.27 29.02 3.24
C ASP A 289 1.16 29.22 1.99
N ASN A 290 1.10 30.39 1.36
CA ASN A 290 1.89 30.71 0.17
C ASN A 290 3.34 31.14 0.46
N LYS A 291 3.76 31.25 1.73
CA LYS A 291 5.18 31.56 2.04
C LYS A 291 6.05 30.41 1.57
N MET A 292 7.26 30.74 1.10
CA MET A 292 8.20 29.76 0.51
C MET A 292 7.59 28.97 -0.67
N GLY A 293 6.57 29.53 -1.33
CA GLY A 293 5.94 28.96 -2.53
C GLY A 293 4.90 27.86 -2.27
N GLY A 294 4.50 27.63 -1.01
CA GLY A 294 3.62 26.52 -0.62
C GLY A 294 4.24 25.67 0.47
N GLY A 295 3.79 24.41 0.62
CA GLY A 295 4.30 23.47 1.62
C GLY A 295 3.68 23.65 3.01
N VAL A 296 3.94 22.68 3.89
CA VAL A 296 3.38 22.58 5.24
C VAL A 296 4.47 22.87 6.28
N TYR A 297 4.16 23.72 7.26
CA TYR A 297 5.03 23.97 8.41
C TYR A 297 5.28 22.70 9.21
N TRP A 298 6.40 22.65 9.94
CA TRP A 298 6.70 21.54 10.84
C TRP A 298 5.90 21.59 12.13
N LYS A 299 6.00 22.72 12.83
CA LYS A 299 5.36 22.97 14.14
C LYS A 299 4.24 23.99 14.01
N GLU A 300 3.18 23.85 14.79
CA GLU A 300 2.17 24.91 14.91
C GLU A 300 2.85 26.19 15.44
N PHE A 301 2.67 27.32 14.74
CA PHE A 301 3.39 28.59 14.97
C PHE A 301 4.92 28.53 14.76
N GLY A 302 5.40 27.53 14.02
CA GLY A 302 6.79 27.45 13.56
C GLY A 302 7.07 28.33 12.33
N ASN A 303 8.32 28.29 11.86
CA ASN A 303 8.80 29.10 10.72
C ASN A 303 9.48 28.29 9.60
N SER A 304 9.65 26.97 9.78
CA SER A 304 10.22 26.08 8.77
C SER A 304 9.15 25.24 8.09
N LYS A 305 9.34 24.98 6.79
CA LYS A 305 8.55 24.00 6.04
C LYS A 305 9.43 22.81 5.70
N ASN A 306 8.91 21.62 5.97
CA ASN A 306 9.74 20.41 6.00
C ASN A 306 9.22 19.38 5.01
N THR A 307 10.14 18.53 4.52
CA THR A 307 9.79 17.33 3.75
C THR A 307 8.88 16.42 4.58
N CYS A 308 9.19 16.25 5.87
CA CYS A 308 8.44 15.40 6.79
C CYS A 308 6.98 15.85 7.04
N SER A 309 6.62 17.08 6.70
CA SER A 309 5.21 17.52 6.77
C SER A 309 4.60 17.55 5.36
N SER A 310 5.31 18.11 4.38
CA SER A 310 4.76 18.36 3.05
C SER A 310 4.60 17.10 2.20
N ALA A 311 5.62 16.23 2.19
CA ALA A 311 5.55 14.96 1.45
C ALA A 311 4.49 14.03 2.05
N ASN A 312 4.41 13.97 3.37
CA ASN A 312 3.43 13.16 4.07
C ASN A 312 2.01 13.67 3.85
N ALA A 313 1.81 14.99 3.84
CA ALA A 313 0.52 15.58 3.55
C ALA A 313 0.08 15.22 2.12
N ALA A 314 1.01 15.12 1.16
CA ALA A 314 0.70 14.59 -0.17
C ALA A 314 0.24 13.12 -0.14
N VAL A 315 0.89 12.27 0.68
CA VAL A 315 0.47 10.88 0.89
C VAL A 315 -0.92 10.79 1.53
N LEU A 316 -1.16 11.56 2.60
CA LEU A 316 -2.46 11.60 3.28
C LEU A 316 -3.57 12.06 2.34
N ALA A 317 -3.33 13.12 1.57
CA ALA A 317 -4.26 13.62 0.58
C ALA A 317 -4.56 12.55 -0.50
N ALA A 318 -3.54 11.88 -1.04
CA ALA A 318 -3.75 10.80 -2.01
C ALA A 318 -4.57 9.64 -1.42
N LYS A 319 -4.33 9.25 -0.17
CA LYS A 319 -5.12 8.22 0.53
C LYS A 319 -6.55 8.67 0.80
N LEU A 320 -6.78 9.93 1.18
CA LEU A 320 -8.12 10.49 1.35
C LEU A 320 -8.88 10.58 0.02
N TYR A 321 -8.21 10.90 -1.09
CA TYR A 321 -8.79 10.81 -2.41
C TYR A 321 -9.24 9.38 -2.73
N LEU A 322 -8.37 8.39 -2.54
CA LEU A 322 -8.72 6.97 -2.74
C LEU A 322 -9.89 6.51 -1.84
N ALA A 323 -9.99 7.06 -0.63
CA ALA A 323 -11.02 6.73 0.34
C ALA A 323 -12.39 7.38 0.05
N THR A 324 -12.41 8.57 -0.56
CA THR A 324 -13.62 9.41 -0.65
C THR A 324 -14.01 9.82 -2.06
N ASN A 325 -13.10 9.69 -3.02
CA ASN A 325 -13.22 10.21 -4.39
C ASN A 325 -13.42 11.74 -4.48
N ASP A 326 -13.11 12.50 -3.43
CA ASP A 326 -13.20 13.96 -3.43
C ASP A 326 -11.99 14.58 -4.15
N PRO A 327 -12.19 15.27 -5.30
CA PRO A 327 -11.11 15.77 -6.15
C PRO A 327 -10.25 16.84 -5.47
N SER A 328 -10.72 17.50 -4.41
CA SER A 328 -9.93 18.48 -3.65
C SER A 328 -8.68 17.83 -3.04
N TYR A 329 -8.79 16.60 -2.55
CA TYR A 329 -7.66 15.85 -2.02
C TYR A 329 -6.63 15.50 -3.10
N LEU A 330 -7.07 15.08 -4.29
CA LEU A 330 -6.14 14.81 -5.40
C LEU A 330 -5.40 16.08 -5.83
N LYS A 331 -6.09 17.22 -5.89
CA LYS A 331 -5.46 18.51 -6.16
C LYS A 331 -4.38 18.81 -5.11
N SER A 332 -4.72 18.72 -3.83
CA SER A 332 -3.75 18.95 -2.75
C SER A 332 -2.57 17.98 -2.79
N ALA A 333 -2.81 16.70 -3.10
CA ALA A 333 -1.75 15.70 -3.24
C ALA A 333 -0.74 16.10 -4.33
N LYS A 334 -1.22 16.53 -5.50
CA LYS A 334 -0.39 16.99 -6.61
C LYS A 334 0.38 18.27 -6.26
N ASP A 335 -0.30 19.25 -5.68
CA ASP A 335 0.30 20.55 -5.34
C ASP A 335 1.41 20.39 -4.29
N LEU A 336 1.17 19.60 -3.23
CA LEU A 336 2.14 19.33 -2.17
C LEU A 336 3.32 18.50 -2.67
N TYR A 337 3.06 17.50 -3.52
CA TYR A 337 4.12 16.72 -4.14
C TYR A 337 5.01 17.59 -5.03
N ALA A 338 4.41 18.40 -5.92
CA ALA A 338 5.13 19.29 -6.82
C ALA A 338 5.97 20.31 -6.04
N TRP A 339 5.41 20.92 -4.98
CA TRP A 339 6.15 21.84 -4.13
C TRP A 339 7.35 21.15 -3.44
N THR A 340 7.13 19.97 -2.86
CA THR A 340 8.20 19.22 -2.17
C THR A 340 9.32 18.87 -3.15
N LYS A 341 8.97 18.38 -4.35
CA LYS A 341 9.95 18.05 -5.39
C LYS A 341 10.73 19.28 -5.84
N ASN A 342 10.06 20.38 -6.16
CA ASN A 342 10.70 21.56 -6.70
C ASN A 342 11.58 22.31 -5.68
N THR A 343 11.22 22.25 -4.40
CA THR A 343 11.90 23.01 -3.34
C THR A 343 12.95 22.19 -2.60
N LEU A 344 12.70 20.90 -2.34
CA LEU A 344 13.48 20.10 -1.40
C LEU A 344 14.14 18.86 -2.02
N GLN A 345 13.87 18.51 -3.29
CA GLN A 345 14.61 17.44 -3.94
C GLN A 345 16.01 17.91 -4.35
N ASP A 346 17.02 17.14 -3.97
CA ASP A 346 18.37 17.30 -4.50
C ASP A 346 18.42 16.74 -5.93
N PRO A 347 18.70 17.57 -6.95
CA PRO A 347 18.71 17.11 -8.33
C PRO A 347 19.87 16.17 -8.66
N SER A 348 20.90 16.08 -7.81
CA SER A 348 22.08 15.24 -8.05
C SER A 348 21.85 13.76 -7.74
N ASP A 349 20.94 13.45 -6.81
CA ASP A 349 20.68 12.08 -6.37
C ASP A 349 19.20 11.77 -6.13
N TYR A 350 18.27 12.69 -6.42
CA TYR A 350 16.83 12.54 -6.26
C TYR A 350 16.34 12.34 -4.82
N LEU A 351 17.23 12.39 -3.82
CA LEU A 351 16.85 12.36 -2.41
C LEU A 351 16.43 13.74 -1.94
N TYR A 352 15.72 13.80 -0.82
CA TYR A 352 15.12 15.04 -0.34
C TYR A 352 15.86 15.57 0.88
N TRP A 353 16.14 16.87 0.85
CA TRP A 353 16.63 17.67 1.95
C TRP A 353 15.57 17.79 3.05
N ASP A 354 15.96 18.25 4.23
CA ASP A 354 15.11 18.21 5.41
C ASP A 354 14.04 19.30 5.42
N ASN A 355 14.48 20.56 5.33
CA ASN A 355 13.59 21.71 5.47
C ASN A 355 14.10 22.98 4.78
N VAL A 356 13.21 23.95 4.68
CA VAL A 356 13.47 25.30 4.20
C VAL A 356 12.93 26.34 5.17
N VAL A 357 13.68 27.42 5.34
CA VAL A 357 13.28 28.64 6.06
C VAL A 357 13.51 29.87 5.18
N LEU A 358 12.91 30.99 5.58
CA LEU A 358 13.23 32.31 5.05
C LEU A 358 14.55 32.81 5.66
N SER A 359 15.39 33.47 4.87
CA SER A 359 16.62 34.10 5.38
C SER A 359 16.31 35.25 6.36
N ASP A 360 15.13 35.86 6.21
CA ASP A 360 14.54 36.80 7.17
C ASP A 360 13.05 36.44 7.36
N ASN A 361 12.71 35.96 8.55
CA ASN A 361 11.34 35.50 8.90
C ASN A 361 10.29 36.61 8.83
N ASN A 362 10.70 37.89 8.91
CA ASN A 362 9.80 39.03 8.82
C ASN A 362 9.59 39.50 7.38
N ASN A 363 10.40 39.03 6.43
CA ASN A 363 10.30 39.37 5.02
C ASN A 363 9.92 38.13 4.20
N PRO A 364 8.64 37.99 3.78
CA PRO A 364 8.18 36.83 3.00
C PRO A 364 8.82 36.72 1.61
N ASN A 365 9.52 37.77 1.14
CA ASN A 365 10.24 37.81 -0.12
C ASN A 365 11.75 37.61 0.03
N SER A 366 12.23 37.31 1.25
CA SER A 366 13.63 37.00 1.49
C SER A 366 14.03 35.66 0.85
N SER A 367 15.33 35.43 0.70
CA SER A 367 15.82 34.20 0.04
C SER A 367 15.54 32.96 0.89
N LEU A 368 15.49 31.80 0.24
CA LEU A 368 15.30 30.52 0.92
C LEU A 368 16.64 29.97 1.43
N VAL A 369 16.65 29.48 2.66
CA VAL A 369 17.77 28.74 3.24
C VAL A 369 17.34 27.30 3.47
N ILE A 370 18.04 26.36 2.84
CA ILE A 370 17.69 24.93 2.85
C ILE A 370 18.66 24.16 3.74
N ALA A 371 18.13 23.40 4.70
CA ALA A 371 18.88 22.41 5.47
C ALA A 371 18.99 21.11 4.67
N LYS A 372 20.21 20.77 4.24
CA LYS A 372 20.47 19.73 3.24
C LYS A 372 20.64 18.31 3.79
N ASP A 373 20.37 18.10 5.07
CA ASP A 373 20.38 16.77 5.67
C ASP A 373 19.36 15.84 4.99
N LYS A 374 19.71 14.56 4.87
CA LYS A 374 18.91 13.55 4.15
C LYS A 374 18.62 12.39 5.06
N TYR A 375 17.34 12.14 5.31
CA TYR A 375 16.87 11.06 6.17
C TYR A 375 16.09 10.01 5.39
N PRO A 376 16.10 8.73 5.81
CA PRO A 376 15.41 7.65 5.08
C PRO A 376 13.93 7.94 4.81
N TYR A 377 13.20 8.44 5.80
CA TYR A 377 11.78 8.76 5.69
C TYR A 377 11.47 9.92 4.73
N ASN A 378 12.37 10.91 4.65
CA ASN A 378 12.29 12.00 3.68
C ASN A 378 12.51 11.52 2.23
N ALA A 379 13.09 10.33 2.01
CA ALA A 379 13.03 9.65 0.71
C ALA A 379 11.78 8.76 0.57
N GLY A 380 11.39 8.09 1.65
CA GLY A 380 10.24 7.20 1.72
C GLY A 380 8.91 7.84 1.31
N GLN A 381 8.61 9.01 1.86
CA GLN A 381 7.30 9.63 1.70
C GLN A 381 7.09 10.27 0.32
N PRO A 382 8.07 10.99 -0.26
CA PRO A 382 7.97 11.38 -1.66
C PRO A 382 7.88 10.18 -2.63
N MET A 383 8.60 9.09 -2.35
CA MET A 383 8.49 7.85 -3.13
C MET A 383 7.07 7.27 -3.06
N GLN A 384 6.49 7.20 -1.85
CA GLN A 384 5.12 6.73 -1.65
C GLN A 384 4.10 7.63 -2.34
N ALA A 385 4.23 8.96 -2.21
CA ALA A 385 3.35 9.92 -2.86
C ALA A 385 3.40 9.79 -4.38
N ALA A 386 4.60 9.66 -4.95
CA ALA A 386 4.78 9.45 -6.39
C ALA A 386 4.13 8.14 -6.87
N ALA A 387 4.35 7.02 -6.17
CA ALA A 387 3.71 5.75 -6.52
C ALA A 387 2.17 5.81 -6.44
N LEU A 388 1.62 6.47 -5.41
CA LEU A 388 0.18 6.69 -5.28
C LEU A 388 -0.38 7.59 -6.39
N LEU A 389 0.31 8.69 -6.72
CA LEU A 389 -0.09 9.60 -7.78
C LEU A 389 -0.04 8.93 -9.15
N TYR A 390 0.96 8.08 -9.42
CA TYR A 390 0.98 7.25 -10.63
C TYR A 390 -0.24 6.33 -10.67
N LYS A 391 -0.53 5.60 -9.59
CA LYS A 391 -1.68 4.70 -9.51
C LYS A 391 -3.02 5.42 -9.73
N ILE A 392 -3.14 6.66 -9.26
CA ILE A 392 -4.36 7.48 -9.41
C ILE A 392 -4.50 8.06 -10.82
N THR A 393 -3.39 8.52 -11.42
CA THR A 393 -3.44 9.39 -12.61
C THR A 393 -2.98 8.72 -13.90
N GLY A 394 -2.18 7.65 -13.81
CA GLY A 394 -1.49 7.03 -14.94
C GLY A 394 -0.30 7.84 -15.49
N ASP A 395 0.05 8.98 -14.89
CA ASP A 395 1.16 9.82 -15.37
C ASP A 395 2.53 9.18 -15.07
N SER A 396 3.20 8.70 -16.12
CA SER A 396 4.49 8.01 -16.06
C SER A 396 5.62 8.81 -15.42
N GLN A 397 5.52 10.13 -15.33
CA GLN A 397 6.52 10.95 -14.64
C GLN A 397 6.58 10.58 -13.15
N TYR A 398 5.44 10.35 -12.49
CA TYR A 398 5.42 9.97 -11.09
C TYR A 398 6.05 8.60 -10.85
N LEU A 399 5.85 7.63 -11.76
CA LEU A 399 6.53 6.34 -11.67
C LEU A 399 8.05 6.49 -11.81
N THR A 400 8.49 7.29 -12.78
CA THR A 400 9.93 7.58 -12.98
C THR A 400 10.54 8.21 -11.73
N ASP A 401 9.84 9.16 -11.11
CA ASP A 401 10.28 9.79 -9.87
C ASP A 401 10.39 8.76 -8.73
N ALA A 402 9.37 7.92 -8.53
CA ALA A 402 9.39 6.88 -7.50
C ALA A 402 10.57 5.92 -7.68
N GLN A 403 10.85 5.49 -8.92
CA GLN A 403 11.96 4.59 -9.24
C GLN A 403 13.34 5.23 -9.00
N ASN A 404 13.51 6.51 -9.35
CA ASN A 404 14.75 7.25 -9.09
C ASN A 404 15.02 7.39 -7.59
N ILE A 405 14.00 7.77 -6.82
CA ILE A 405 14.11 7.89 -5.36
C ILE A 405 14.44 6.52 -4.74
N ALA A 406 13.76 5.46 -5.16
CA ALA A 406 13.99 4.10 -4.67
C ALA A 406 15.44 3.63 -4.91
N LYS A 407 15.97 3.86 -6.12
CA LYS A 407 17.35 3.50 -6.47
C LYS A 407 18.36 4.25 -5.59
N SER A 408 18.17 5.55 -5.38
CA SER A 408 19.07 6.36 -4.57
C SER A 408 18.96 6.04 -3.08
N ALA A 409 17.76 5.80 -2.58
CA ALA A 409 17.52 5.38 -1.20
C ALA A 409 18.19 4.04 -0.91
N TYR A 410 18.03 3.06 -1.83
CA TYR A 410 18.66 1.76 -1.71
C TYR A 410 20.20 1.84 -1.75
N LYS A 411 20.75 2.73 -2.58
CA LYS A 411 22.19 2.98 -2.62
C LYS A 411 22.72 3.60 -1.32
N LYS A 412 21.96 4.52 -0.72
CA LYS A 412 22.40 5.28 0.46
C LYS A 412 22.27 4.51 1.76
N TRP A 413 21.10 3.91 2.04
CA TRP A 413 20.76 3.38 3.37
C TRP A 413 20.81 1.85 3.49
N PHE A 414 21.35 1.16 2.48
CA PHE A 414 21.61 -0.27 2.54
C PHE A 414 23.08 -0.55 2.24
N ILE A 415 23.71 -1.42 3.03
CA ILE A 415 25.12 -1.76 2.94
C ILE A 415 25.31 -3.26 2.65
N PRO A 416 26.35 -3.66 1.90
CA PRO A 416 26.67 -5.09 1.72
C PRO A 416 26.85 -5.79 3.06
N PHE A 417 26.25 -6.97 3.21
CA PHE A 417 26.28 -7.76 4.43
C PHE A 417 26.23 -9.26 4.12
N ASN A 418 27.07 -10.04 4.79
CA ASN A 418 27.05 -11.48 4.72
C ASN A 418 26.45 -12.03 6.02
N SER A 419 25.25 -12.60 5.95
CA SER A 419 24.60 -13.17 7.11
C SER A 419 24.93 -14.66 7.24
N TYR A 420 25.66 -15.01 8.30
CA TYR A 420 25.78 -16.40 8.72
C TYR A 420 24.43 -16.96 9.20
N THR A 421 23.60 -16.13 9.84
CA THR A 421 22.31 -16.52 10.42
C THR A 421 21.31 -17.03 9.40
N ILE A 422 21.24 -16.40 8.22
CA ILE A 422 20.33 -16.83 7.14
C ILE A 422 21.08 -17.46 5.95
N GLY A 423 22.41 -17.59 6.03
CA GLY A 423 23.24 -18.27 5.04
C GLY A 423 23.33 -17.56 3.68
N GLU A 424 23.13 -16.24 3.63
CA GLU A 424 23.09 -15.48 2.37
C GLU A 424 23.74 -14.10 2.49
N SER A 425 24.36 -13.65 1.40
CA SER A 425 24.83 -12.27 1.24
C SER A 425 23.75 -11.40 0.59
N PHE A 426 23.52 -10.21 1.15
CA PHE A 426 22.55 -9.24 0.65
C PHE A 426 22.93 -7.82 1.08
N ARG A 427 22.14 -6.81 0.69
CA ARG A 427 22.29 -5.47 1.26
C ARG A 427 21.33 -5.31 2.43
N ILE A 428 21.85 -5.19 3.64
CA ILE A 428 21.08 -4.96 4.86
C ILE A 428 20.89 -3.46 5.08
N LEU A 429 19.83 -3.07 5.80
CA LEU A 429 19.73 -1.69 6.30
C LEU A 429 20.96 -1.32 7.12
N GLU A 430 21.55 -0.16 6.84
CA GLU A 430 22.63 0.34 7.69
C GLU A 430 22.11 0.70 9.09
N PRO A 431 22.95 0.64 10.15
CA PRO A 431 22.54 1.10 11.47
C PRO A 431 22.07 2.56 11.42
N GLY A 432 20.91 2.83 12.02
CA GLY A 432 20.33 4.16 12.03
C GLY A 432 18.97 4.19 12.69
N HIS A 433 18.25 5.31 12.53
CA HIS A 433 16.95 5.50 13.16
C HIS A 433 15.90 4.55 12.55
N VAL A 434 15.54 3.50 13.30
CA VAL A 434 14.69 2.39 12.85
C VAL A 434 13.35 2.88 12.30
N TRP A 435 12.71 3.83 12.98
CA TRP A 435 11.42 4.33 12.54
C TRP A 435 11.53 5.10 11.21
N PHE A 436 12.64 5.80 10.95
CA PHE A 436 12.83 6.44 9.64
C PHE A 436 12.93 5.38 8.53
N GLN A 437 13.60 4.25 8.82
CA GLN A 437 13.73 3.15 7.88
C GLN A 437 12.40 2.42 7.64
N ALA A 438 11.54 2.31 8.66
CA ALA A 438 10.19 1.74 8.49
C ALA A 438 9.30 2.65 7.62
N ILE A 439 9.35 3.97 7.80
CA ILE A 439 8.64 4.91 6.93
C ILE A 439 9.18 4.87 5.50
N MET A 440 10.50 4.70 5.32
CA MET A 440 11.10 4.46 4.00
C MET A 440 10.54 3.20 3.32
N PHE A 441 10.28 2.15 4.10
CA PHE A 441 9.72 0.90 3.60
C PHE A 441 8.33 1.09 2.97
N ARG A 442 7.50 2.00 3.51
CA ARG A 442 6.16 2.31 2.96
C ARG A 442 6.25 2.69 1.48
N GLY A 443 7.24 3.51 1.10
CA GLY A 443 7.48 3.91 -0.29
C GLY A 443 7.90 2.75 -1.18
N PHE A 444 8.81 1.90 -0.70
CA PHE A 444 9.26 0.73 -1.46
C PHE A 444 8.15 -0.29 -1.71
N ILE A 445 7.26 -0.50 -0.73
CA ILE A 445 6.10 -1.38 -0.90
C ILE A 445 5.15 -0.82 -1.95
N GLU A 446 4.86 0.48 -1.89
CA GLU A 446 3.90 1.07 -2.82
C GLU A 446 4.44 1.16 -4.25
N LEU A 447 5.76 1.33 -4.41
CA LEU A 447 6.43 1.14 -5.70
C LEU A 447 6.37 -0.31 -6.17
N TYR A 448 6.67 -1.28 -5.31
CA TYR A 448 6.62 -2.71 -5.66
C TYR A 448 5.23 -3.12 -6.18
N LYS A 449 4.15 -2.63 -5.56
CA LYS A 449 2.77 -2.89 -6.01
C LYS A 449 2.47 -2.30 -7.39
N VAL A 450 3.29 -1.38 -7.88
CA VAL A 450 3.15 -0.73 -9.19
C VAL A 450 4.04 -1.39 -10.24
N ASP A 451 5.32 -1.64 -9.94
CA ASP A 451 6.31 -2.08 -10.93
C ASP A 451 6.75 -3.55 -10.81
N GLY A 452 6.34 -4.25 -9.75
CA GLY A 452 6.68 -5.64 -9.49
C GLY A 452 8.16 -5.88 -9.12
N ASN A 453 8.97 -4.83 -8.96
CA ASN A 453 10.39 -4.98 -8.66
C ASN A 453 10.62 -5.39 -7.20
N LYS A 454 10.93 -6.67 -7.00
CA LYS A 454 11.13 -7.26 -5.67
C LYS A 454 12.41 -6.83 -4.96
N THR A 455 13.35 -6.14 -5.63
CA THR A 455 14.71 -5.88 -5.13
C THR A 455 14.72 -5.28 -3.72
N TYR A 456 13.96 -4.21 -3.53
CA TYR A 456 14.00 -3.43 -2.29
C TYR A 456 13.23 -4.11 -1.15
N VAL A 457 12.05 -4.65 -1.44
CA VAL A 457 11.26 -5.42 -0.48
C VAL A 457 12.03 -6.66 -0.02
N LYS A 458 12.76 -7.34 -0.92
CA LYS A 458 13.58 -8.51 -0.57
C LYS A 458 14.74 -8.14 0.36
N ALA A 459 15.28 -6.93 0.24
CA ALA A 459 16.28 -6.43 1.17
C ALA A 459 15.70 -6.23 2.59
N TYR A 460 14.50 -5.68 2.72
CA TYR A 460 13.79 -5.61 4.01
C TYR A 460 13.44 -7.00 4.55
N GLN A 461 12.95 -7.90 3.70
CA GLN A 461 12.62 -9.28 4.09
C GLN A 461 13.83 -9.97 4.72
N LYS A 462 14.99 -9.90 4.05
CA LYS A 462 16.24 -10.48 4.55
C LYS A 462 16.76 -9.76 5.79
N THR A 463 16.64 -8.43 5.85
CA THR A 463 17.02 -7.64 7.03
C THR A 463 16.23 -8.07 8.26
N MET A 464 14.90 -8.13 8.16
CA MET A 464 14.05 -8.51 9.29
C MET A 464 14.15 -10.01 9.63
N ALA A 465 14.39 -10.89 8.65
CA ALA A 465 14.71 -12.28 8.91
C ALA A 465 16.02 -12.44 9.69
N ASN A 466 17.08 -11.73 9.28
CA ASN A 466 18.36 -11.70 10.00
C ASN A 466 18.19 -11.14 11.42
N ALA A 467 17.52 -10.00 11.56
CA ALA A 467 17.30 -9.37 12.86
C ALA A 467 16.56 -10.31 13.82
N TRP A 468 15.53 -11.02 13.34
CA TRP A 468 14.73 -11.91 14.14
C TRP A 468 15.47 -13.17 14.60
N LEU A 469 16.34 -13.72 13.75
CA LEU A 469 17.03 -14.99 13.98
C LEU A 469 18.41 -14.83 14.64
N SER A 470 18.98 -13.62 14.61
CA SER A 470 20.29 -13.30 15.19
C SER A 470 20.18 -12.78 16.62
N SER A 471 21.30 -12.35 17.18
CA SER A 471 21.36 -11.69 18.49
C SER A 471 20.76 -10.27 18.51
N ALA A 472 20.35 -9.72 17.35
CA ALA A 472 19.60 -8.47 17.32
C ALA A 472 18.24 -8.60 18.03
N ARG A 473 17.63 -9.79 18.09
CA ARG A 473 16.43 -10.03 18.89
C ARG A 473 16.78 -10.51 20.29
N ASN A 474 16.35 -9.76 21.30
CA ASN A 474 16.42 -10.20 22.69
C ASN A 474 15.43 -11.35 22.91
N LYS A 475 15.93 -12.56 23.19
CA LYS A 475 15.09 -13.76 23.35
C LYS A 475 14.19 -13.74 24.59
N THR A 476 14.55 -12.95 25.61
CA THR A 476 13.78 -12.84 26.86
C THR A 476 12.61 -11.87 26.72
N THR A 477 12.87 -10.70 26.12
CA THR A 477 11.85 -9.64 26.01
C THR A 477 11.10 -9.71 24.68
N GLY A 478 11.69 -10.31 23.65
CA GLY A 478 11.20 -10.31 22.27
C GLY A 478 11.52 -9.05 21.48
N LEU A 479 12.10 -8.02 22.12
CA LEU A 479 12.44 -6.74 21.50
C LEU A 479 13.63 -6.87 20.54
N ILE A 480 13.71 -5.96 19.57
CA ILE A 480 14.72 -5.98 18.50
C ILE A 480 15.63 -4.75 18.64
N ASN A 481 16.93 -4.97 18.62
CA ASN A 481 17.93 -3.90 18.63
C ASN A 481 17.80 -3.01 17.38
N GLU A 482 18.25 -1.77 17.51
CA GLU A 482 18.27 -0.81 16.40
C GLU A 482 19.32 -1.16 15.33
N ASP A 483 20.31 -1.99 15.67
CA ASP A 483 21.23 -2.58 14.71
C ASP A 483 20.78 -3.99 14.31
N PHE A 484 20.15 -4.10 13.14
CA PHE A 484 19.61 -5.34 12.59
C PHE A 484 20.64 -6.37 12.16
N ARG A 485 21.93 -6.03 12.13
CA ARG A 485 23.02 -6.96 11.77
C ARG A 485 23.22 -8.04 12.83
N GLY A 486 22.93 -7.71 14.09
CA GLY A 486 23.28 -8.51 15.26
C GLY A 486 24.71 -8.25 15.74
N GLY A 487 25.08 -8.86 16.85
CA GLY A 487 26.41 -8.71 17.48
C GLY A 487 26.55 -7.46 18.36
N THR A 488 25.50 -6.65 18.47
CA THR A 488 25.42 -5.52 19.41
C THR A 488 24.51 -5.88 20.58
N THR A 489 24.74 -5.24 21.73
CA THR A 489 23.87 -5.36 22.91
C THR A 489 23.14 -4.04 23.11
N GLN A 490 21.81 -4.10 23.22
CA GLN A 490 20.97 -2.96 23.58
C GLN A 490 20.22 -3.28 24.87
N THR A 491 20.19 -2.31 25.78
CA THR A 491 19.57 -2.46 27.11
C THR A 491 18.41 -1.50 27.34
N ASN A 492 18.18 -0.55 26.42
CA ASN A 492 17.09 0.40 26.45
C ASN A 492 16.43 0.44 25.07
N PHE A 493 15.11 0.39 25.01
CA PHE A 493 14.35 0.25 23.78
C PHE A 493 13.21 1.26 23.76
N ASP A 494 13.19 2.12 22.76
CA ASP A 494 12.11 3.10 22.55
C ASP A 494 10.92 2.46 21.81
N ILE A 495 9.70 2.74 22.25
CA ILE A 495 8.47 2.25 21.63
C ILE A 495 8.32 2.71 20.17
N LEU A 496 8.85 3.88 19.80
CA LEU A 496 8.88 4.37 18.42
C LEU A 496 9.58 3.37 17.50
N HIS A 497 10.75 2.87 17.93
CA HIS A 497 11.55 1.92 17.17
C HIS A 497 10.96 0.51 17.20
N GLN A 498 10.42 0.09 18.33
CA GLN A 498 9.79 -1.23 18.43
C GLN A 498 8.47 -1.31 17.64
N GLY A 499 7.67 -0.23 17.64
CA GLY A 499 6.49 -0.09 16.78
C GLY A 499 6.85 -0.12 15.29
N ALA A 500 7.94 0.54 14.90
CA ALA A 500 8.48 0.48 13.55
C ALA A 500 8.96 -0.94 13.15
N CYS A 501 9.60 -1.69 14.05
CA CYS A 501 9.93 -3.09 13.83
C CYS A 501 8.67 -3.94 13.60
N LEU A 502 7.62 -3.73 14.42
CA LEU A 502 6.33 -4.40 14.25
C LEU A 502 5.70 -4.05 12.90
N GLU A 503 5.75 -2.78 12.48
CA GLU A 503 5.24 -2.34 11.18
C GLU A 503 5.95 -3.08 10.04
N MET A 504 7.29 -3.07 10.01
CA MET A 504 8.07 -3.72 8.94
C MET A 504 7.78 -5.22 8.86
N ILE A 505 7.75 -5.91 9.99
CA ILE A 505 7.44 -7.35 10.05
C ILE A 505 6.01 -7.62 9.59
N SER A 506 5.04 -6.81 10.02
CA SER A 506 3.63 -7.00 9.66
C SER A 506 3.38 -6.76 8.18
N ARG A 507 4.00 -5.74 7.58
CA ARG A 507 3.92 -5.50 6.14
C ARG A 507 4.55 -6.63 5.34
N LEU A 508 5.69 -7.19 5.79
CA LEU A 508 6.28 -8.37 5.18
C LEU A 508 5.37 -9.61 5.30
N ALA A 509 4.65 -9.76 6.42
CA ALA A 509 3.68 -10.84 6.60
C ALA A 509 2.53 -10.76 5.58
N LEU A 510 2.00 -9.56 5.34
CA LEU A 510 1.01 -9.34 4.30
C LEU A 510 1.57 -9.69 2.91
N LEU A 511 2.79 -9.25 2.59
CA LEU A 511 3.41 -9.53 1.29
C LEU A 511 3.71 -11.02 1.09
N GLU A 512 4.17 -11.75 2.12
CA GLU A 512 4.26 -13.23 2.09
C GLU A 512 2.88 -13.86 1.84
N TYR A 513 1.85 -13.33 2.51
CA TYR A 513 0.47 -13.71 2.22
C TYR A 513 0.01 -13.26 0.84
N GLU A 514 0.64 -12.35 0.12
CA GLU A 514 0.26 -11.99 -1.27
C GLU A 514 1.08 -12.77 -2.33
N GLY A 515 1.99 -13.65 -1.90
CA GLY A 515 2.84 -14.44 -2.80
C GLY A 515 4.11 -13.70 -3.25
N PHE A 516 4.60 -12.77 -2.43
CA PHE A 516 5.91 -12.13 -2.59
C PHE A 516 7.06 -13.14 -2.62
#